data_AF-A0A225LYE5-F1
#
_entry.id   AF-A0A225LYE5-F1
#
_cell.length_a   1.000
_cell.length_b   1.000
_cell.length_c   1.000
_cell.angle_alpha   90.00
_cell.angle_beta   90.00
_cell.angle_gamma   90.00
#
_symmetry.space_group_name_H-M   'P 1'
#
loop_
_entity.id
_entity.type
_entity.pdbx_description
1 polymer ?
#
loop_
_entity_poly.entity_id
_entity_poly.type
_entity_poly.pdbx_seq_one_letter_code
_entity_poly.pdbx_strand_id
1 'polypeptide(L)'
;MKRTLEITQAMIDGYGRINGDNDIIHYDHDYAVERGFNGTLLHGPHMTAFAADLGAMRFGPEWLTRGKLHTKWIGPVYPGDTFVASVADDGSLNATSSDRTVMVGSIELVD
;
A
#
# COMPACT_ATOMS: atom_id res chain seq x y z
N MET A 1 15.28 3.52 3.50
CA MET A 1 14.27 4.14 4.41
C MET A 1 13.04 3.26 4.53
N LYS A 2 12.24 3.38 5.60
CA LYS A 2 11.02 2.56 5.79
C LYS A 2 9.90 3.29 6.51
N ARG A 3 8.66 2.86 6.27
CA ARG A 3 7.42 3.23 6.97
C ARG A 3 6.78 1.97 7.52
N THR A 4 6.33 2.01 8.76
CA THR A 4 5.65 0.89 9.44
C THR A 4 4.31 1.38 9.95
N LEU A 5 3.25 0.62 9.68
CA LEU A 5 1.86 0.99 9.94
C LEU A 5 1.10 -0.24 10.44
N GLU A 6 0.27 -0.05 11.47
CA GLU A 6 -0.74 -1.04 11.85
C GLU A 6 -1.99 -0.81 10.99
N ILE A 7 -2.36 -1.79 10.18
CA ILE A 7 -3.51 -1.65 9.28
C ILE A 7 -4.79 -1.89 10.08
N THR A 8 -5.74 -0.97 9.99
CA THR A 8 -7.05 -1.08 10.65
C THR A 8 -8.18 -1.02 9.63
N GLN A 9 -9.32 -1.63 9.94
CA GLN A 9 -10.51 -1.50 9.09
C GLN A 9 -10.91 -0.04 8.90
N ALA A 10 -10.80 0.79 9.96
CA ALA A 10 -11.09 2.21 9.87
C ALA A 10 -10.22 2.97 8.84
N MET A 11 -8.95 2.56 8.66
CA MET A 11 -8.09 3.09 7.61
C MET A 11 -8.56 2.65 6.22
N ILE A 12 -8.95 1.39 6.06
CA ILE A 12 -9.49 0.85 4.80
C ILE A 12 -10.77 1.62 4.43
N ASP A 13 -11.73 1.70 5.34
CA ASP A 13 -12.99 2.44 5.17
C ASP A 13 -12.74 3.92 4.85
N GLY A 14 -11.77 4.54 5.54
CA GLY A 14 -11.38 5.92 5.32
C GLY A 14 -10.83 6.15 3.93
N TYR A 15 -9.96 5.26 3.45
CA TYR A 15 -9.38 5.35 2.12
C TYR A 15 -10.45 5.16 1.04
N GLY A 16 -11.35 4.18 1.21
CA GLY A 16 -12.51 3.95 0.35
C GLY A 16 -13.39 5.18 0.14
N ARG A 17 -13.64 5.94 1.21
CA ARG A 17 -14.38 7.21 1.13
C ARG A 17 -13.64 8.31 0.35
N ILE A 18 -12.30 8.31 0.40
CA ILE A 18 -11.47 9.31 -0.28
C ILE A 18 -11.32 8.98 -1.77
N ASN A 19 -11.05 7.72 -2.12
CA ASN A 19 -10.76 7.32 -3.49
C ASN A 19 -12.01 6.90 -4.29
N GLY A 20 -13.14 6.66 -3.61
CA GLY A 20 -14.40 6.22 -4.24
C GLY A 20 -14.43 4.74 -4.64
N ASP A 21 -13.45 3.94 -4.21
CA ASP A 21 -13.41 2.50 -4.44
C ASP A 21 -14.35 1.81 -3.46
N ASN A 22 -15.55 1.47 -3.94
CA ASN A 22 -16.59 0.84 -3.13
C ASN A 22 -16.70 -0.67 -3.38
N ASP A 23 -15.63 -1.33 -3.84
CA ASP A 23 -15.66 -2.79 -3.96
C ASP A 23 -15.89 -3.43 -2.58
N ILE A 24 -16.94 -4.26 -2.50
CA ILE A 24 -17.44 -4.90 -1.28
C ILE A 24 -16.34 -5.73 -0.59
N ILE A 25 -15.35 -6.22 -1.35
CA ILE A 25 -14.22 -7.00 -0.83
C ILE A 25 -13.40 -6.26 0.25
N HIS A 26 -13.48 -4.93 0.30
CA HIS A 26 -12.79 -4.11 1.28
C HIS A 26 -13.57 -3.93 2.60
N TYR A 27 -14.85 -4.26 2.62
CA TYR A 27 -15.78 -3.85 3.69
C TYR A 27 -16.56 -5.01 4.32
N ASP A 28 -16.81 -6.08 3.55
CA ASP A 28 -17.57 -7.24 4.01
C ASP A 28 -16.66 -8.45 4.23
N HIS A 29 -16.59 -8.88 5.48
CA HIS A 29 -15.73 -9.98 5.90
C HIS A 29 -16.16 -11.31 5.26
N ASP A 30 -17.45 -11.63 5.35
CA ASP A 30 -17.98 -12.93 4.89
C ASP A 30 -17.86 -13.03 3.38
N TYR A 31 -18.14 -11.94 2.65
CA TYR A 31 -17.93 -11.86 1.21
C TYR A 31 -16.47 -12.10 0.83
N ALA A 32 -15.52 -11.47 1.53
CA ALA A 32 -14.11 -11.65 1.24
C ALA A 32 -13.64 -13.09 1.55
N VAL A 33 -14.16 -13.71 2.62
CA VAL A 33 -13.88 -15.11 2.97
C VAL A 33 -14.47 -16.07 1.93
N GLU A 34 -15.68 -15.85 1.44
CA GLU A 34 -16.29 -16.63 0.36
C GLU A 34 -15.44 -16.61 -0.92
N ARG A 35 -14.72 -15.50 -1.16
CA ARG A 35 -13.79 -15.34 -2.29
C ARG A 35 -12.40 -15.94 -2.05
N GLY A 36 -12.17 -16.58 -0.90
CA GLY A 36 -10.93 -17.28 -0.58
C GLY A 36 -9.87 -16.42 0.11
N PHE A 37 -10.23 -15.25 0.63
CA PHE A 37 -9.36 -14.43 1.47
C PHE A 37 -9.58 -14.71 2.97
N ASN A 38 -8.69 -14.20 3.83
CA ASN A 38 -8.82 -14.38 5.28
C ASN A 38 -9.69 -13.30 5.96
N GLY A 39 -10.36 -12.45 5.18
CA GLY A 39 -11.12 -11.29 5.62
C GLY A 39 -11.04 -10.15 4.62
N THR A 40 -11.55 -8.98 5.01
CA THR A 40 -11.49 -7.74 4.22
C THR A 40 -10.06 -7.37 3.85
N LEU A 41 -9.91 -6.71 2.70
CA LEU A 41 -8.61 -6.41 2.11
C LEU A 41 -8.31 -4.91 2.16
N LEU A 42 -7.06 -4.55 2.45
CA LEU A 42 -6.55 -3.23 2.14
C LEU A 42 -6.58 -3.01 0.62
N HIS A 43 -7.01 -1.83 0.18
CA HIS A 43 -6.98 -1.47 -1.24
C HIS A 43 -5.55 -1.50 -1.79
N GLY A 44 -5.38 -2.03 -3.00
CA GLY A 44 -4.09 -1.99 -3.71
C GLY A 44 -3.47 -0.58 -3.76
N PRO A 45 -4.21 0.44 -4.26
CA PRO A 45 -3.73 1.82 -4.31
C PRO A 45 -3.40 2.42 -2.93
N HIS A 46 -3.98 1.91 -1.84
CA HIS A 46 -3.66 2.34 -0.49
C HIS A 46 -2.24 1.91 -0.11
N MET A 47 -1.81 0.70 -0.47
CA MET A 47 -0.39 0.29 -0.34
C MET A 47 0.53 1.21 -1.14
N THR A 48 0.15 1.54 -2.37
CA THR A 48 0.89 2.46 -3.24
C THR A 48 1.02 3.86 -2.61
N ALA A 49 0.01 4.35 -1.89
CA ALA A 49 0.06 5.64 -1.20
C ALA A 49 1.17 5.69 -0.13
N PHE A 50 1.41 4.59 0.60
CA PHE A 50 2.51 4.52 1.57
C PHE A 50 3.88 4.56 0.90
N ALA A 51 4.02 3.98 -0.30
CA ALA A 51 5.24 4.11 -1.10
C ALA A 51 5.43 5.53 -1.66
N ALA A 52 4.34 6.19 -2.07
CA ALA A 52 4.37 7.57 -2.51
C ALA A 52 4.82 8.54 -1.40
N ASP A 53 4.42 8.29 -0.15
CA ASP A 53 4.91 9.04 1.01
C ASP A 53 6.43 8.87 1.21
N LEU A 54 6.98 7.66 1.03
CA LEU A 54 8.43 7.46 1.05
C LEU A 54 9.14 8.20 -0.10
N GLY A 55 8.51 8.29 -1.28
CA GLY A 55 9.01 9.12 -2.39
C GLY A 55 9.05 10.60 -2.04
N ALA A 56 7.97 11.12 -1.44
CA ALA A 56 7.90 12.50 -0.98
C ALA A 56 8.95 12.80 0.11
N MET A 57 9.18 11.87 1.04
CA MET A 57 10.24 11.99 2.06
C MET A 57 11.63 11.99 1.44
N ARG A 58 11.87 11.16 0.42
CA ARG A 58 13.18 11.01 -0.19
C ARG A 58 13.56 12.17 -1.09
N PHE A 59 12.63 12.62 -1.93
CA PHE A 59 12.91 13.57 -3.01
C PHE A 59 12.32 14.96 -2.75
N GLY A 60 11.58 15.14 -1.66
CA GLY A 60 11.01 16.43 -1.29
C GLY A 60 10.04 16.96 -2.36
N PRO A 61 9.97 18.30 -2.55
CA PRO A 61 9.03 18.92 -3.48
C PRO A 61 9.14 18.44 -4.94
N GLU A 62 10.33 17.99 -5.39
CA GLU A 62 10.51 17.49 -6.76
C GLU A 62 9.68 16.22 -7.03
N TRP A 63 9.36 15.44 -6.00
CA TRP A 63 8.50 14.27 -6.11
C TRP A 63 7.13 14.60 -6.72
N LEU A 64 6.59 15.77 -6.43
CA LEU A 64 5.23 16.16 -6.85
C LEU A 64 5.12 16.39 -8.35
N THR A 65 6.22 16.69 -9.04
CA THR A 65 6.23 17.01 -10.48
C THR A 65 7.06 16.05 -11.31
N ARG A 66 8.09 15.43 -10.70
CA ARG A 66 9.05 14.54 -11.37
C ARG A 66 9.05 13.13 -10.80
N GLY A 67 8.25 12.87 -9.76
CA GLY A 67 8.18 11.55 -9.14
C GLY A 67 7.53 10.52 -10.05
N LYS A 68 8.19 9.38 -10.20
CA LYS A 68 7.62 8.20 -10.83
C LYS A 68 7.64 7.04 -9.84
N LEU A 69 6.47 6.44 -9.67
CA LEU A 69 6.22 5.31 -8.79
C LEU A 69 5.67 4.15 -9.61
N HIS A 70 6.33 3.00 -9.53
CA HIS A 70 5.82 1.75 -10.06
C HIS A 70 5.60 0.76 -8.92
N THR A 71 4.42 0.16 -8.84
CA THR A 71 4.08 -0.86 -7.84
C THR A 71 3.38 -2.04 -8.48
N LYS A 72 3.76 -3.24 -8.07
CA LYS A 72 3.02 -4.48 -8.32
C LYS A 72 2.53 -5.04 -6.99
N TRP A 73 1.22 -5.20 -6.85
CA TRP A 73 0.59 -5.85 -5.70
C TRP A 73 0.61 -7.36 -5.92
N ILE A 74 1.29 -8.08 -5.05
CA ILE A 74 1.54 -9.53 -5.18
C ILE A 74 0.93 -10.35 -4.04
N GLY A 75 0.31 -9.70 -3.05
CA GLY A 75 -0.39 -10.38 -1.97
C GLY A 75 -1.37 -9.47 -1.22
N PRO A 76 -2.33 -10.06 -0.49
CA PRO A 76 -3.31 -9.33 0.31
C PRO A 76 -2.71 -8.83 1.64
N VAL A 77 -3.27 -7.71 2.13
CA VAL A 77 -3.00 -7.12 3.44
C VAL A 77 -4.32 -7.01 4.18
N TYR A 78 -4.35 -7.44 5.44
CA TYR A 78 -5.57 -7.54 6.24
C TYR A 78 -5.61 -6.50 7.38
N PRO A 79 -6.79 -6.14 7.90
CA PRO A 79 -6.88 -5.48 9.21
C PRO A 79 -6.15 -6.27 10.29
N GLY A 80 -5.40 -5.57 11.14
CA GLY A 80 -4.55 -6.15 12.18
C GLY A 80 -3.14 -6.53 11.72
N ASP A 81 -2.84 -6.49 10.41
CA ASP A 81 -1.48 -6.70 9.94
C ASP A 81 -0.59 -5.47 10.23
N THR A 82 0.66 -5.74 10.62
CA THR A 82 1.75 -4.75 10.53
C THR A 82 2.25 -4.69 9.09
N PHE A 83 1.97 -3.58 8.40
CA PHE A 83 2.48 -3.29 7.07
C PHE A 83 3.79 -2.50 7.13
N VAL A 84 4.80 -2.94 6.38
CA VAL A 84 6.10 -2.27 6.31
C VAL A 84 6.43 -2.00 4.86
N ALA A 85 6.49 -0.73 4.44
CA ALA A 85 7.06 -0.34 3.15
C ALA A 85 8.50 0.13 3.33
N SER A 86 9.38 -0.24 2.40
CA SER A 86 10.78 0.12 2.43
C SER A 86 11.31 0.44 1.04
N VAL A 87 12.22 1.41 0.99
CA VAL A 87 12.93 1.81 -0.22
C VAL A 87 14.43 1.73 0.03
N ALA A 88 15.15 1.04 -0.85
CA ALA A 88 16.62 0.96 -0.83
C ALA A 88 17.25 2.14 -1.60
N ASP A 89 18.56 2.29 -1.49
CA ASP A 89 19.30 3.43 -2.06
C ASP A 89 19.23 3.48 -3.59
N ASP A 90 19.03 2.36 -4.27
CA ASP A 90 18.84 2.29 -5.72
C ASP A 90 17.40 2.63 -6.17
N GLY A 91 16.50 2.92 -5.22
CA GLY A 91 15.10 3.24 -5.50
C GLY A 91 14.18 2.01 -5.56
N SER A 92 14.72 0.80 -5.38
CA SER A 92 13.89 -0.41 -5.29
C SER A 92 12.97 -0.36 -4.07
N LEU A 93 11.71 -0.75 -4.26
CA LEU A 93 10.66 -0.75 -3.25
C LEU A 93 10.25 -2.18 -2.93
N ASN A 94 10.14 -2.49 -1.65
CA ASN A 94 9.55 -3.71 -1.13
C ASN A 94 8.61 -3.37 0.03
N ALA A 95 7.44 -4.02 0.07
CA ALA A 95 6.58 -3.98 1.24
C ALA A 95 6.16 -5.37 1.71
N THR A 96 6.08 -5.52 3.03
CA THR A 96 5.66 -6.74 3.72
C THR A 96 4.42 -6.52 4.57
N SER A 97 3.68 -7.61 4.78
CA SER A 97 2.55 -7.70 5.72
C SER A 97 2.75 -8.95 6.56
N SER A 98 3.01 -8.78 7.86
CA SER A 98 3.29 -9.90 8.78
C SER A 98 4.30 -10.89 8.17
N ASP A 99 5.45 -10.35 7.73
CA ASP A 99 6.59 -11.05 7.09
C ASP A 99 6.41 -11.58 5.66
N ARG A 100 5.23 -11.45 5.04
CA ARG A 100 5.01 -11.83 3.64
C ARG A 100 5.20 -10.64 2.72
N THR A 101 5.92 -10.78 1.61
CA THR A 101 6.00 -9.72 0.59
C THR A 101 4.64 -9.57 -0.09
N VAL A 102 4.07 -8.36 -0.03
CA VAL A 102 2.74 -8.04 -0.57
C VAL A 102 2.82 -7.01 -1.70
N MET A 103 3.90 -6.24 -1.78
CA MET A 103 4.12 -5.28 -2.86
C MET A 103 5.61 -5.17 -3.18
N VAL A 104 5.92 -5.05 -4.47
CA VAL A 104 7.25 -4.73 -4.98
C VAL A 104 7.17 -3.59 -5.97
N GLY A 105 8.26 -2.87 -6.19
CA GLY A 105 8.22 -1.73 -7.09
C GLY A 105 9.53 -0.95 -7.17
N SER A 106 9.40 0.30 -7.60
CA SER A 106 10.49 1.28 -7.60
C SER A 106 9.95 2.70 -7.48
N ILE A 107 10.81 3.58 -6.97
CA ILE A 107 10.63 5.03 -7.03
C ILE A 107 11.85 5.68 -7.68
N GLU A 108 11.60 6.67 -8.53
CA GLU A 108 12.65 7.45 -9.18
C GLU A 108 12.16 8.87 -9.44
N LEU A 109 13.09 9.80 -9.64
CA LEU A 109 12.79 11.05 -10.33
C LEU A 109 13.02 10.85 -11.82
N VAL A 110 12.13 11.39 -12.64
CA VAL A 110 12.30 11.45 -14.08
C VAL A 110 12.53 12.89 -14.53
N ASP A 111 13.20 13.04 -15.67
CA ASP A 111 13.45 14.33 -16.33
C ASP A 111 12.24 14.78 -17.16
#